data_AF-A0AA39TKU5-F1
#
_entry.id   AF-A0AA39TKU5-F1
#
_cell.length_a   1.000
_cell.length_b   1.000
_cell.length_c   1.000
_cell.angle_alpha   90.00
_cell.angle_beta   90.00
_cell.angle_gamma   90.00
#
_symmetry.space_group_name_H-M   'P 1'
#
loop_
_entity.id
_entity.type
_entity.pdbx_description
1 polymer ?
#
loop_
_entity_poly.entity_id
_entity_poly.type
_entity_poly.pdbx_seq_one_letter_code
_entity_poly.pdbx_strand_id
1 'polypeptide(L)'
;MVNFFPNKDKANNTNIGTGEMSGVINREILEKIMVLQKANQASFDIIAGEVKATQHRISALERHREVDAARAAIRHDIMFGVLKKVSHDINGLSASCLKQSTAADMEYFMKGEELKQEPGATPTPRIKSSQSRAATPRATKSDAKHMKQRGTMEHLLSDWTCKMNEAETVAEVMELGKLLVKYAEDLVKTYI
;
A
#
# COMPACT_ATOMS: atom_id res chain seq x y z
N MET A 1 -99.73 -18.44 69.03
CA MET A 1 -99.11 -17.23 68.45
C MET A 1 -97.62 -17.39 68.65
N VAL A 2 -96.74 -17.51 67.65
CA VAL A 2 -96.71 -16.96 66.28
C VAL A 2 -96.02 -18.00 65.37
N ASN A 3 -96.60 -18.23 64.19
CA ASN A 3 -96.02 -18.99 63.07
C ASN A 3 -94.93 -18.15 62.37
N PHE A 4 -93.93 -18.78 61.73
CA PHE A 4 -93.58 -18.63 60.29
C PHE A 4 -92.12 -19.08 59.98
N PHE A 5 -92.03 -20.19 59.23
CA PHE A 5 -91.04 -20.65 58.24
C PHE A 5 -89.51 -20.68 58.53
N PRO A 6 -88.83 -21.81 58.23
CA PRO A 6 -87.40 -21.81 57.95
C PRO A 6 -87.14 -21.27 56.54
N ASN A 7 -86.47 -20.12 56.45
CA ASN A 7 -85.99 -19.59 55.18
C ASN A 7 -84.78 -20.42 54.70
N LYS A 8 -84.99 -21.32 53.73
CA LYS A 8 -83.92 -21.98 52.98
C LYS A 8 -83.50 -21.08 51.82
N ASP A 9 -82.79 -20.00 52.13
CA ASP A 9 -81.99 -19.34 51.10
C ASP A 9 -80.71 -20.13 50.92
N LYS A 10 -80.74 -20.90 49.83
CA LYS A 10 -79.59 -21.57 49.24
C LYS A 10 -78.44 -20.58 49.14
N ALA A 11 -77.41 -20.76 49.95
CA ALA A 11 -76.08 -20.29 49.60
C ALA A 11 -75.65 -21.06 48.35
N ASN A 12 -76.03 -20.56 47.18
CA ASN A 12 -75.37 -20.90 45.92
C ASN A 12 -73.93 -20.40 46.06
N ASN A 13 -73.07 -21.24 46.61
CA ASN A 13 -71.64 -21.06 46.58
C ASN A 13 -71.19 -21.32 45.14
N THR A 14 -71.39 -20.34 44.26
CA THR A 14 -70.69 -20.26 42.98
C THR A 14 -69.23 -19.93 43.27
N ASN A 15 -68.51 -20.92 43.80
CA ASN A 15 -67.06 -20.92 43.85
C ASN A 15 -66.54 -21.44 42.50
N ILE A 16 -66.91 -20.74 41.43
CA ILE A 16 -66.45 -21.01 40.07
C ILE A 16 -65.88 -19.69 39.56
N GLY A 17 -64.56 -19.59 39.42
CA GLY A 17 -63.99 -18.49 38.63
C GLY A 17 -62.52 -18.13 38.86
N THR A 18 -61.91 -18.41 40.02
CA THR A 18 -60.55 -17.90 40.30
C THR A 18 -59.44 -18.90 40.01
N GLY A 19 -59.66 -20.19 40.28
CA GLY A 19 -58.66 -21.25 40.03
C GLY A 19 -58.44 -21.56 38.55
N GLU A 20 -59.52 -21.62 37.75
CA GLU A 20 -59.44 -21.88 36.30
C GLU A 20 -58.80 -20.71 35.54
N MET A 21 -59.16 -19.47 35.85
CA MET A 21 -58.51 -18.29 35.25
C MET A 21 -57.02 -18.20 35.58
N SER A 22 -56.62 -18.52 36.83
CA SER A 22 -55.20 -18.55 37.21
C SER A 22 -54.41 -19.62 36.44
N GLY A 23 -54.99 -20.80 36.22
CA GLY A 23 -54.39 -21.87 35.41
C GLY A 23 -54.26 -21.50 33.92
N VAL A 24 -55.23 -20.77 33.37
CA VAL A 24 -55.20 -20.28 31.98
C VAL A 24 -54.12 -19.21 31.80
N ILE A 25 -54.01 -18.24 32.72
CA ILE A 25 -52.99 -17.18 32.67
C ILE A 25 -51.57 -17.77 32.76
N ASN A 26 -51.35 -18.73 33.67
CA ASN A 26 -50.04 -19.38 33.81
C ASN A 26 -49.65 -20.18 32.56
N ARG A 27 -50.60 -20.81 31.88
CA ARG A 27 -50.37 -21.51 30.62
C ARG A 27 -49.99 -20.55 29.49
N GLU A 28 -50.71 -19.44 29.34
CA GLU A 28 -50.44 -18.43 28.32
C GLU A 28 -49.06 -17.77 28.53
N ILE A 29 -48.69 -17.49 29.78
CA ILE A 29 -47.35 -16.96 30.12
C ILE A 29 -46.26 -17.98 29.76
N LEU A 30 -46.46 -19.26 30.10
CA LEU A 30 -45.50 -20.30 29.79
C LEU A 30 -45.29 -20.47 28.27
N GLU A 31 -46.38 -20.44 27.50
CA GLU A 31 -46.32 -20.48 26.03
C GLU A 31 -45.55 -19.28 25.47
N LYS A 32 -45.80 -18.07 25.96
CA LYS A 32 -45.06 -16.86 25.55
C LYS A 32 -43.57 -16.96 25.87
N ILE A 33 -43.21 -17.46 27.06
CA ILE A 33 -41.81 -17.67 27.44
C ILE A 33 -41.13 -18.69 26.52
N MET A 34 -41.79 -19.81 26.20
CA MET A 34 -41.23 -20.81 25.29
C MET A 34 -41.01 -20.27 23.88
N VAL A 35 -41.96 -19.49 23.35
CA VAL A 35 -41.83 -18.83 22.04
C VAL A 35 -40.66 -17.84 22.04
N LEU A 36 -40.55 -16.99 23.07
CA LEU A 36 -39.44 -16.06 23.22
C LEU A 36 -38.09 -16.77 23.33
N GLN A 37 -38.02 -17.85 24.10
CA GLN A 37 -36.79 -18.62 24.26
C GLN A 37 -36.36 -19.28 22.94
N LYS A 38 -37.31 -19.80 22.16
CA LYS A 38 -37.03 -20.34 20.82
C LYS A 38 -36.56 -19.25 19.84
N ALA A 39 -37.18 -18.07 19.88
CA ALA A 39 -36.78 -16.93 19.05
C ALA A 39 -35.39 -16.40 19.42
N ASN A 40 -35.08 -16.35 20.71
CA ASN A 40 -33.76 -15.97 21.19
C ASN A 40 -32.71 -16.99 20.76
N GLN A 41 -32.97 -18.30 20.90
CA GLN A 41 -32.05 -19.34 20.46
C GLN A 41 -31.78 -19.24 18.95
N ALA A 42 -32.81 -19.04 18.14
CA ALA A 42 -32.65 -18.83 16.70
C ALA A 42 -31.79 -17.59 16.38
N SER A 43 -32.01 -16.49 17.10
CA SER A 43 -31.20 -15.27 16.97
C SER A 43 -29.73 -15.52 17.35
N PHE A 44 -29.47 -16.27 18.43
CA PHE A 44 -28.13 -16.66 18.83
C PHE A 44 -27.43 -17.48 17.77
N ASP A 45 -28.11 -18.45 17.17
CA ASP A 45 -27.53 -19.31 16.12
C ASP A 45 -27.18 -18.50 14.87
N ILE A 46 -28.02 -17.53 14.49
CA ILE A 46 -27.76 -16.59 13.38
C ILE A 46 -26.51 -15.75 13.67
N ILE A 47 -26.47 -15.10 14.84
CA ILE A 47 -25.34 -14.24 15.24
C ILE A 47 -24.04 -15.06 15.31
N ALA A 48 -24.09 -16.28 15.87
CA ALA A 48 -22.93 -17.17 15.91
C ALA A 48 -22.42 -17.51 14.50
N GLY A 49 -23.32 -17.75 13.56
CA GLY A 49 -22.99 -17.94 12.14
C GLY A 49 -22.31 -16.72 11.53
N GLU A 50 -22.84 -15.52 11.76
CA GLU A 50 -22.28 -14.26 11.27
C GLU A 50 -20.91 -13.96 11.88
N VAL A 51 -20.72 -14.19 13.18
CA VAL A 51 -19.43 -14.04 13.86
C VAL A 51 -18.38 -14.96 13.24
N LYS A 52 -18.73 -16.21 12.94
CA LYS A 52 -17.81 -17.13 12.27
C LYS A 52 -17.47 -16.68 10.85
N ALA A 53 -18.46 -16.22 10.08
CA ALA A 53 -18.26 -15.72 8.72
C ALA A 53 -17.38 -14.45 8.69
N THR A 54 -17.61 -13.52 9.61
CA THR A 54 -16.80 -12.30 9.75
C THR A 54 -15.37 -12.62 10.20
N GLN A 55 -15.18 -13.56 11.12
CA GLN A 55 -13.84 -14.03 11.51
C GLN A 55 -13.05 -14.58 10.32
N HIS A 56 -13.69 -15.42 9.48
CA HIS A 56 -13.04 -15.93 8.27
C HIS A 56 -12.66 -14.81 7.29
N ARG A 57 -13.52 -13.80 7.14
CA ARG A 57 -13.23 -12.62 6.30
C ARG A 57 -12.06 -11.80 6.84
N ILE A 58 -12.01 -11.57 8.15
CA ILE A 58 -10.90 -10.85 8.80
C ILE A 58 -9.59 -11.57 8.54
N SER A 59 -9.53 -12.89 8.78
CA SER A 59 -8.31 -13.66 8.54
C SER A 59 -7.90 -13.70 7.07
N ALA A 60 -8.84 -13.60 6.12
CA ALA A 60 -8.52 -13.46 4.70
C ALA A 60 -7.92 -12.07 4.40
N LEU A 61 -8.52 -11.00 4.93
CA LEU A 61 -8.04 -9.63 4.78
C LEU A 61 -6.65 -9.42 5.41
N GLU A 62 -6.40 -10.01 6.58
CA GLU A 62 -5.08 -9.96 7.23
C GLU A 62 -4.00 -10.58 6.34
N ARG A 63 -4.27 -11.75 5.76
CA ARG A 63 -3.35 -12.38 4.79
C ARG A 63 -3.09 -11.47 3.58
N HIS A 64 -4.12 -10.89 2.97
CA HIS A 64 -3.93 -9.97 1.85
C HIS A 64 -3.11 -8.73 2.24
N ARG A 65 -3.36 -8.16 3.41
CA ARG A 65 -2.63 -7.01 3.92
C ARG A 65 -1.14 -7.31 4.09
N GLU A 66 -0.78 -8.49 4.59
CA GLU A 66 0.62 -8.91 4.74
C GLU A 66 1.33 -9.02 3.39
N VAL A 67 0.66 -9.60 2.40
CA VAL A 67 1.18 -9.73 1.02
C VAL A 67 1.39 -8.33 0.41
N ASP A 68 0.43 -7.42 0.55
CA ASP A 68 0.55 -6.05 0.06
C ASP A 68 1.66 -5.27 0.75
N ALA A 69 1.83 -5.44 2.06
CA ALA A 69 2.93 -4.84 2.80
C ALA A 69 4.30 -5.32 2.29
N ALA A 70 4.44 -6.62 1.99
CA ALA A 70 5.66 -7.16 1.39
C ALA A 70 5.93 -6.57 0.00
N ARG A 71 4.91 -6.46 -0.86
CA ARG A 71 5.05 -5.83 -2.19
C ARG A 71 5.50 -4.36 -2.07
N ALA A 72 4.94 -3.63 -1.11
CA ALA A 72 5.31 -2.24 -0.86
C ALA A 72 6.77 -2.12 -0.40
N ALA A 73 7.22 -3.01 0.51
CA ALA A 73 8.60 -3.03 0.97
C ALA A 73 9.60 -3.25 -0.18
N ILE A 74 9.32 -4.21 -1.08
CA ILE A 74 10.16 -4.44 -2.27
C ILE A 74 10.23 -3.20 -3.17
N ARG A 75 9.08 -2.54 -3.43
CA ARG A 75 9.06 -1.30 -4.23
C ARG A 75 9.88 -0.20 -3.57
N HIS A 76 9.81 -0.09 -2.24
CA HIS A 76 10.64 0.85 -1.48
C HIS A 76 12.13 0.54 -1.65
N ASP A 77 12.55 -0.73 -1.52
CA ASP A 77 13.94 -1.14 -1.69
C ASP A 77 14.49 -0.75 -3.07
N ILE A 78 13.70 -0.97 -4.13
CA ILE A 78 14.04 -0.56 -5.50
C ILE A 78 14.24 0.96 -5.57
N MET A 79 13.28 1.76 -5.08
CA MET A 79 13.36 3.22 -5.13
C MET A 79 14.55 3.76 -4.32
N PHE A 80 14.76 3.25 -3.10
CA PHE A 80 15.89 3.67 -2.27
C PHE A 80 17.24 3.26 -2.86
N GLY A 81 17.33 2.09 -3.50
CA GLY A 81 18.52 1.65 -4.23
C GLY A 81 18.87 2.62 -5.37
N VAL A 82 17.90 2.97 -6.20
CA VAL A 82 18.07 3.94 -7.30
C VAL A 82 18.51 5.30 -6.75
N LEU A 83 17.83 5.82 -5.72
CA LEU A 83 18.13 7.12 -5.12
C LEU A 83 19.55 7.17 -4.53
N LYS A 84 20.01 6.11 -3.87
CA LYS A 84 21.38 6.02 -3.35
C LYS A 84 22.42 6.13 -4.47
N LYS A 85 22.18 5.44 -5.59
CA LYS A 85 23.08 5.47 -6.75
C LYS A 85 23.11 6.85 -7.39
N VAL A 86 21.95 7.45 -7.67
CA VAL A 86 21.86 8.82 -8.19
C VAL A 86 22.58 9.82 -7.28
N SER A 87 22.41 9.73 -5.95
CA SER A 87 23.12 10.58 -5.00
C SER A 87 24.63 10.39 -5.07
N HIS A 88 25.11 9.14 -5.16
CA HIS A 88 26.52 8.84 -5.32
C HIS A 88 27.10 9.45 -6.61
N ASP A 89 26.40 9.31 -7.72
CA ASP A 89 26.87 9.81 -9.02
C ASP A 89 26.87 11.35 -9.06
N ILE A 90 25.86 12.01 -8.48
CA ILE A 90 25.83 13.48 -8.33
C ILE A 90 27.03 13.96 -7.52
N ASN A 91 27.34 13.31 -6.40
CA ASN A 91 28.48 13.68 -5.57
C ASN A 91 29.81 13.48 -6.32
N GLY A 92 29.94 12.40 -7.08
CA GLY A 92 31.12 12.14 -7.92
C GLY A 92 31.30 13.18 -9.03
N LEU A 93 30.21 13.57 -9.69
CA LEU A 93 30.21 14.63 -10.72
C LEU A 93 30.54 16.00 -10.12
N SER A 94 29.95 16.33 -8.97
CA SER A 94 30.23 17.58 -8.26
C SER A 94 31.72 17.70 -7.90
N ALA A 95 32.30 16.64 -7.33
CA ALA A 95 33.73 16.60 -7.01
C ALA A 95 34.63 16.72 -8.26
N SER A 96 34.20 16.14 -9.39
CA SER A 96 34.93 16.22 -10.66
C SER A 96 34.86 17.62 -11.27
N CYS A 97 33.71 18.28 -11.18
CA CYS A 97 33.51 19.67 -11.64
C CYS A 97 34.38 20.66 -10.86
N LEU A 98 34.43 20.52 -9.52
CA LEU A 98 35.31 21.33 -8.65
C LEU A 98 36.80 21.17 -9.04
N LYS A 99 37.25 19.95 -9.32
CA LYS A 99 38.62 19.69 -9.78
C LYS A 99 38.90 20.32 -11.15
N GLN A 100 37.94 20.27 -12.08
CA GLN A 100 38.10 20.92 -13.38
C GLN A 100 38.12 22.45 -13.28
N SER A 101 37.31 23.07 -12.41
CA SER A 101 37.36 24.53 -12.23
C SER A 101 38.71 24.97 -11.65
N THR A 102 39.20 24.29 -10.60
CA THR A 102 40.51 24.62 -10.00
C THR A 102 41.69 24.40 -10.96
N ALA A 103 41.60 23.40 -11.84
CA ALA A 103 42.60 23.17 -12.89
C ALA A 103 42.55 24.24 -13.99
N ALA A 104 41.34 24.66 -14.41
CA ALA A 104 41.16 25.74 -15.38
C ALA A 104 41.62 27.10 -14.83
N ASP A 105 41.35 27.38 -13.56
CA ASP A 105 41.79 28.60 -12.87
C ASP A 105 43.32 28.63 -12.70
N MET A 106 43.96 27.48 -12.44
CA MET A 106 45.42 27.34 -12.40
C MET A 106 46.06 27.44 -13.80
N GLU A 107 45.42 26.93 -14.85
CA GLU A 107 45.90 27.11 -16.23
C GLU A 107 45.84 28.59 -16.65
N TYR A 108 44.79 29.32 -16.23
CA TYR A 108 44.67 30.77 -16.44
C TYR A 108 45.75 31.56 -15.69
N PHE A 109 46.17 31.11 -14.50
CA PHE A 109 47.22 31.77 -13.72
C PHE A 109 48.65 31.48 -14.21
N MET A 110 48.87 30.30 -14.81
CA MET A 110 50.18 29.87 -15.34
C MET A 110 50.47 30.37 -16.75
N LYS A 111 49.43 30.61 -17.58
CA LYS A 111 49.56 31.38 -18.83
C LYS A 111 49.52 32.86 -18.48
N GLY A 112 50.64 33.38 -17.99
CA GLY A 112 50.82 34.82 -17.77
C GLY A 112 50.52 35.60 -19.06
N GLU A 113 49.35 36.23 -19.14
CA GLU A 113 49.14 37.35 -20.03
C GLU A 113 49.84 38.58 -19.41
N GLU A 114 50.91 39.03 -20.07
CA GLU A 114 51.41 40.39 -19.91
C GLU A 114 50.28 41.38 -20.19
N LEU A 115 49.62 41.85 -19.13
CA LEU A 115 48.70 42.97 -19.19
C LEU A 115 49.52 44.26 -19.40
N LYS A 116 49.76 44.62 -20.67
CA LYS A 116 49.97 46.02 -21.03
C LYS A 116 48.63 46.75 -20.86
N GLN A 117 48.52 47.52 -19.79
CA GLN A 117 47.45 48.50 -19.59
C GLN A 117 47.51 49.58 -20.66
N GLU A 118 46.44 49.73 -21.43
CA GLU A 118 46.10 50.94 -22.18
C GLU A 118 44.76 51.47 -21.62
N PRO A 119 44.65 52.76 -21.24
CA PRO A 119 43.47 53.29 -20.60
C PRO A 119 42.43 53.70 -21.66
N GLY A 120 41.24 53.10 -21.56
CA GLY A 120 40.02 53.68 -22.13
C GLY A 120 39.56 53.11 -23.46
N ALA A 121 38.82 52.01 -23.40
CA ALA A 121 37.60 51.79 -24.20
C ALA A 121 36.98 50.46 -23.76
N THR A 122 35.78 50.49 -23.18
CA THR A 122 34.94 49.30 -22.99
C THR A 122 34.58 48.70 -24.36
N PRO A 123 34.98 47.45 -24.68
CA PRO A 123 34.42 46.74 -25.81
C PRO A 123 33.35 45.77 -25.28
N THR A 124 32.09 46.06 -25.61
CA THR A 124 30.99 45.13 -25.43
C THR A 124 31.33 43.80 -26.14
N PRO A 125 31.24 42.64 -25.49
CA PRO A 125 31.59 41.37 -26.15
C PRO A 125 30.54 41.04 -27.20
N ARG A 126 30.90 41.20 -28.49
CA ARG A 126 30.11 40.71 -29.61
C ARG A 126 30.32 39.20 -29.71
N ILE A 127 29.41 38.45 -29.09
CA ILE A 127 29.33 36.99 -29.23
C ILE A 127 29.10 36.67 -30.71
N LYS A 128 30.14 36.24 -31.42
CA LYS A 128 29.99 35.57 -32.71
C LYS A 128 29.47 34.16 -32.39
N SER A 129 28.21 33.91 -32.70
CA SER A 129 27.63 32.57 -32.65
C SER A 129 28.36 31.68 -33.66
N SER A 130 29.38 30.97 -33.20
CA SER A 130 29.87 29.78 -33.89
C SER A 130 28.74 28.76 -33.87
N GLN A 131 28.04 28.63 -35.00
CA GLN A 131 27.23 27.45 -35.28
C GLN A 131 28.16 26.24 -35.30
N SER A 132 28.42 25.64 -34.14
CA SER A 132 28.94 24.29 -34.08
C SER A 132 27.84 23.38 -34.61
N ARG A 133 27.98 22.90 -35.85
CA ARG A 133 27.25 21.72 -36.31
C ARG A 133 27.56 20.62 -35.30
N ALA A 134 26.62 20.33 -34.41
CA ALA A 134 26.71 19.20 -33.50
C ALA A 134 26.86 17.95 -34.37
N ALA A 135 28.05 17.35 -34.39
CA ALA A 135 28.24 16.05 -34.98
C ALA A 135 27.36 15.09 -34.19
N THR A 136 26.36 14.50 -34.85
CA THR A 136 25.57 13.42 -34.27
C THR A 136 26.54 12.32 -33.86
N PRO A 137 26.59 11.91 -32.57
CA PRO A 137 27.49 10.87 -32.14
C PRO A 137 27.08 9.58 -32.86
N ARG A 138 27.97 9.03 -33.68
CA ARG A 138 27.77 7.72 -34.30
C ARG A 138 27.91 6.70 -33.17
N ALA A 139 26.78 6.14 -32.71
CA ALA A 139 26.74 5.14 -31.65
C ALA A 139 27.79 4.06 -31.91
N THR A 140 28.66 3.85 -30.92
CA THR A 140 29.69 2.81 -31.01
C THR A 140 29.03 1.44 -30.90
N LYS A 141 29.70 0.37 -31.38
CA LYS A 141 29.20 -1.01 -31.20
C LYS A 141 28.98 -1.37 -29.71
N SER A 142 29.71 -0.71 -28.82
CA SER A 142 29.54 -0.75 -27.37
C SER A 142 28.16 -0.23 -26.96
N ASP A 143 27.80 0.98 -27.41
CA ASP A 143 26.53 1.63 -27.06
C ASP A 143 25.32 0.80 -27.51
N ALA A 144 25.39 0.21 -28.71
CA ALA A 144 24.34 -0.66 -29.22
C ALA A 144 24.14 -1.95 -28.39
N LYS A 145 25.21 -2.49 -27.81
CA LYS A 145 25.13 -3.67 -26.92
C LYS A 145 24.49 -3.30 -25.58
N HIS A 146 24.88 -2.18 -24.99
CA HIS A 146 24.29 -1.67 -23.76
C HIS A 146 22.80 -1.35 -23.92
N MET A 147 22.39 -0.75 -25.04
CA MET A 147 20.97 -0.49 -25.31
C MET A 147 20.13 -1.77 -25.44
N LYS A 148 20.64 -2.82 -26.10
CA LYS A 148 19.93 -4.11 -26.20
C LYS A 148 19.80 -4.81 -24.84
N GLN A 149 20.87 -4.79 -24.05
CA GLN A 149 20.86 -5.34 -22.70
C GLN A 149 19.85 -4.61 -21.82
N ARG A 150 19.83 -3.26 -21.89
CA ARG A 150 18.86 -2.42 -21.21
C ARG A 150 17.42 -2.79 -21.55
N GLY A 151 17.07 -2.86 -22.85
CA GLY A 151 15.71 -3.23 -23.27
C GLY A 151 15.29 -4.61 -22.77
N THR A 152 16.22 -5.57 -22.71
CA THR A 152 15.96 -6.90 -22.15
C THR A 152 15.65 -6.83 -20.65
N MET A 153 16.41 -6.02 -19.91
CA MET A 153 16.22 -5.87 -18.46
C MET A 153 14.96 -5.11 -18.09
N GLU A 154 14.60 -4.07 -18.86
CA GLU A 154 13.33 -3.34 -18.70
C GLU A 154 12.13 -4.28 -18.93
N HIS A 155 12.20 -5.15 -19.95
CA HIS A 155 11.18 -6.16 -20.19
C HIS A 155 11.08 -7.17 -19.03
N LEU A 156 12.20 -7.71 -18.58
CA LEU A 156 12.23 -8.63 -17.43
C LEU A 156 11.64 -7.98 -16.18
N LEU A 157 12.01 -6.74 -15.87
CA LEU A 157 11.44 -6.01 -14.72
C LEU A 157 9.93 -5.88 -14.81
N SER A 158 9.38 -5.62 -16.00
CA SER A 158 7.94 -5.55 -16.21
C SER A 158 7.27 -6.90 -15.94
N ASP A 159 7.81 -7.98 -16.51
CA ASP A 159 7.28 -9.33 -16.35
C ASP A 159 7.32 -9.80 -14.89
N TRP A 160 8.45 -9.59 -14.21
CA TRP A 160 8.61 -9.96 -12.81
C TRP A 160 7.74 -9.09 -11.88
N THR A 161 7.48 -7.82 -12.24
CA THR A 161 6.55 -6.97 -11.50
C THR A 161 5.13 -7.50 -11.61
N CYS A 162 4.73 -7.96 -12.81
CA CYS A 162 3.43 -8.60 -13.02
C CYS A 162 3.30 -9.85 -12.13
N LYS A 163 4.28 -10.75 -12.20
CA LYS A 163 4.30 -11.98 -11.38
C LYS A 163 4.25 -11.69 -9.87
N MET A 164 4.98 -10.68 -9.40
CA MET A 164 4.96 -10.29 -7.98
C MET A 164 3.59 -9.74 -7.55
N ASN A 165 2.89 -9.02 -8.43
CA ASN A 165 1.55 -8.52 -8.15
C ASN A 165 0.50 -9.65 -8.14
N GLU A 166 0.74 -10.73 -8.89
CA GLU A 166 -0.13 -11.93 -8.93
C GLU A 166 0.12 -12.90 -7.76
N ALA A 167 1.31 -12.87 -7.15
CA ALA A 167 1.68 -13.76 -6.06
C ALA A 167 0.72 -13.66 -4.86
N GLU A 168 0.20 -14.79 -4.37
CA GLU A 168 -0.80 -14.81 -3.30
C GLU A 168 -0.19 -14.91 -1.90
N THR A 169 1.11 -15.20 -1.82
CA THR A 169 1.81 -15.41 -0.56
C THR A 169 2.98 -14.44 -0.38
N VAL A 170 3.29 -14.13 0.88
CA VAL A 170 4.45 -13.30 1.23
C VAL A 170 5.74 -13.95 0.75
N ALA A 171 5.87 -15.27 0.87
CA ALA A 171 7.06 -15.99 0.45
C ALA A 171 7.34 -15.82 -1.05
N GLU A 172 6.32 -15.97 -1.90
CA GLU A 172 6.44 -15.74 -3.34
C GLU A 172 6.80 -14.29 -3.66
N VAL A 173 6.14 -13.32 -3.01
CA VAL A 173 6.47 -11.89 -3.17
C VAL A 173 7.93 -11.63 -2.83
N MET A 174 8.46 -12.22 -1.76
CA MET A 174 9.84 -12.03 -1.35
C MET A 174 10.84 -12.65 -2.32
N GLU A 175 10.57 -13.85 -2.85
CA GLU A 175 11.44 -14.49 -3.85
C GLU A 175 11.45 -13.72 -5.18
N LEU A 176 10.28 -13.32 -5.68
CA LEU A 176 10.16 -12.49 -6.87
C LEU A 176 10.77 -11.10 -6.66
N GLY A 177 10.58 -10.54 -5.47
CA GLY A 177 11.09 -9.23 -5.07
C GLY A 177 12.61 -9.17 -5.04
N LYS A 178 13.30 -10.20 -4.57
CA LYS A 178 14.78 -10.29 -4.61
C LYS A 178 15.31 -10.20 -6.05
N LEU A 179 14.66 -10.88 -6.98
CA LEU A 179 15.01 -10.82 -8.40
C LEU A 179 14.76 -9.44 -8.98
N LEU A 180 13.61 -8.82 -8.67
CA LEU A 180 13.28 -7.46 -9.09
C LEU A 180 14.30 -6.43 -8.61
N VAL A 181 14.66 -6.46 -7.32
CA VAL A 181 15.67 -5.56 -6.74
C VAL A 181 17.00 -5.71 -7.49
N LYS A 182 17.46 -6.95 -7.71
CA LYS A 182 18.70 -7.22 -8.43
C LYS A 182 18.68 -6.69 -9.87
N TYR A 183 17.59 -6.96 -10.61
CA TYR A 183 17.47 -6.45 -11.98
C TYR A 183 17.39 -4.93 -12.04
N ALA A 184 16.74 -4.29 -11.06
CA ALA A 184 16.69 -2.84 -10.96
C ALA A 184 18.08 -2.26 -10.68
N GLU A 185 18.84 -2.83 -9.74
CA GLU A 185 20.22 -2.42 -9.47
C GLU A 185 21.13 -2.57 -10.69
N ASP A 186 21.04 -3.70 -11.39
CA ASP A 186 21.82 -3.93 -12.59
C ASP A 186 21.40 -2.98 -13.72
N LEU A 187 20.12 -2.64 -13.83
CA LEU A 187 19.62 -1.72 -14.84
C LEU A 187 20.23 -0.34 -14.62
N VAL A 188 20.22 0.15 -13.38
CA VAL A 188 20.81 1.46 -13.05
C VAL A 188 22.30 1.52 -13.40
N LYS A 189 23.05 0.41 -13.23
CA LYS A 189 24.47 0.34 -13.65
C LYS A 189 24.67 0.51 -15.15
N THR A 190 23.65 0.31 -15.99
CA THR A 190 23.76 0.46 -17.45
C THR A 190 23.48 1.87 -17.97
N TYR A 191 23.01 2.80 -17.13
CA TYR A 191 22.70 4.18 -17.52
C TYR A 191 23.90 5.14 -17.41
N ILE A 192 25.07 4.64 -17.03
CA ILE A 192 26.31 5.39 -16.76
C ILE A 192 27.47 4.64 -17.41
#